data_AF-A0A1T5NCD9-F1
#
_entry.id   AF-A0A1T5NCD9-F1
#
_cell.length_a   1.000
_cell.length_b   1.000
_cell.length_c   1.000
_cell.angle_alpha   90.00
_cell.angle_beta   90.00
_cell.angle_gamma   90.00
#
_symmetry.space_group_name_H-M   'P 1'
#
loop_
_entity.id
_entity.type
_entity.pdbx_description
1 polymer ?
#
loop_
_entity_poly.entity_id
_entity_poly.type
_entity_poly.pdbx_seq_one_letter_code
_entity_poly.pdbx_strand_id
1 'polypeptide(L)'
;MRHLFKLCLLLSVYLPAMAQKPANELHFTSSQQQLITVYKGTIFVNGNKAFVLHEDIINYKSKRNRLVENGKSVFLFLEVNGSPNKNRLYVFNIDHSLADSLLSAVSSDVKDWDRDGNLEFGGSDLTEVHPAADSMYYVPSKFYEIKRGKITYDAELTETTDKKVNGIFLAPPLNSSSTVIPKPKKRY
;
A
#
# COMPACT_ATOMS: atom_id res chain seq x y z
N MET A 1 -18.34 27.91 51.26
CA MET A 1 -17.22 26.94 51.37
C MET A 1 -17.51 25.60 50.69
N ARG A 2 -18.70 24.98 50.85
CA ARG A 2 -19.02 23.61 50.36
C ARG A 2 -19.22 23.47 48.83
N HIS A 3 -19.44 24.57 48.11
CA HIS A 3 -19.67 24.57 46.65
C HIS A 3 -18.38 24.76 45.81
N LEU A 4 -17.32 25.33 46.37
CA LEU A 4 -16.03 25.52 45.70
C LEU A 4 -15.28 24.18 45.51
N PHE A 5 -15.42 23.26 46.47
CA PHE A 5 -14.83 21.91 46.38
C PHE A 5 -15.41 21.05 45.24
N LYS A 6 -16.70 21.25 44.89
CA LYS A 6 -17.34 20.53 43.79
C LYS A 6 -16.91 21.04 42.42
N LEU A 7 -16.53 22.32 42.31
CA LEU A 7 -16.08 22.91 41.05
C LEU A 7 -14.66 22.44 40.68
N CYS A 8 -13.75 22.31 41.66
CA CYS A 8 -12.41 21.77 41.44
C CYS A 8 -12.39 20.28 41.07
N LEU A 9 -13.39 19.50 41.51
CA LEU A 9 -13.52 18.08 41.15
C LEU A 9 -14.04 17.87 39.71
N LEU A 10 -14.78 18.84 39.15
CA LEU A 10 -15.26 18.80 37.75
C LEU A 10 -14.21 19.26 36.74
N LEU A 11 -13.24 20.07 37.16
CA LEU A 11 -12.11 20.54 36.33
C LEU A 11 -10.99 19.49 36.18
N SER A 12 -10.99 18.44 36.98
CA SER A 12 -9.98 17.36 36.96
C SER A 12 -10.37 16.15 36.10
N VAL A 13 -11.61 16.11 35.58
CA VAL A 13 -12.07 15.08 34.62
C VAL A 13 -11.71 15.44 33.18
N TYR A 14 -11.29 16.68 32.92
CA TYR A 14 -10.66 17.08 31.66
C TYR A 14 -9.16 16.77 31.71
N LEU A 15 -8.86 15.48 31.87
CA LEU A 15 -7.53 14.92 31.65
C LEU A 15 -7.05 15.27 30.23
N PRO A 16 -5.74 15.45 30.05
CA PRO A 16 -5.17 16.10 28.89
C PRO A 16 -5.61 15.35 27.64
N ALA A 17 -6.17 16.08 26.68
CA ALA A 17 -6.13 15.65 25.30
C ALA A 17 -4.63 15.49 24.98
N MET A 18 -4.10 14.28 25.17
CA MET A 18 -2.77 13.90 24.75
C MET A 18 -2.70 14.31 23.30
N ALA A 19 -1.91 15.34 23.02
CA ALA A 19 -1.56 15.71 21.67
C ALA A 19 -0.85 14.48 21.09
N GLN A 20 -1.63 13.60 20.45
CA GLN A 20 -1.09 12.48 19.70
C GLN A 20 -0.17 13.12 18.67
N LYS A 21 1.14 13.01 18.92
CA LYS A 21 2.14 13.42 17.93
C LYS A 21 1.75 12.76 16.62
N PRO A 22 1.74 13.50 15.50
CA PRO A 22 1.38 12.91 14.22
C PRO A 22 2.26 11.68 14.02
N ALA A 23 1.63 10.54 13.68
CA ALA A 23 2.35 9.33 13.34
C ALA A 23 3.28 9.66 12.17
N ASN A 24 4.57 9.74 12.44
CA ASN A 24 5.63 10.09 11.49
C ASN A 24 6.77 9.07 11.56
N GLU A 25 6.51 7.95 12.23
CA GLU A 25 7.41 6.82 12.35
C GLU A 25 6.64 5.51 12.30
N LEU A 26 7.31 4.48 11.77
CA LEU A 26 6.90 3.09 11.82
C LEU A 26 8.04 2.29 12.40
N HIS A 27 7.70 1.29 13.22
CA HIS A 27 8.66 0.35 13.78
C HIS A 27 8.18 -1.05 13.50
N PHE A 28 9.09 -1.87 12.98
CA PHE A 28 8.86 -3.28 12.73
C PHE A 28 10.05 -4.10 13.20
N THR A 29 9.77 -5.36 13.52
CA THR A 29 10.80 -6.34 13.85
C THR A 29 10.54 -7.58 13.02
N SER A 30 11.52 -8.00 12.22
CA SER A 30 11.40 -9.24 11.43
C SER A 30 11.62 -10.48 12.30
N SER A 31 11.23 -11.66 11.81
CA SER A 31 11.55 -12.93 12.48
C SER A 31 13.05 -13.19 12.63
N GLN A 32 13.87 -12.54 11.80
CA GLN A 32 15.33 -12.55 11.85
C GLN A 32 15.91 -11.52 12.84
N GLN A 33 15.06 -10.93 13.70
CA GLN A 33 15.42 -9.91 14.69
C GLN A 33 16.00 -8.63 14.09
N GLN A 34 15.76 -8.36 12.80
CA GLN A 34 16.13 -7.08 12.22
C GLN A 34 15.14 -6.02 12.72
N LEU A 35 15.67 -4.89 13.17
CA LEU A 35 14.88 -3.73 13.57
C LEU A 35 14.73 -2.79 12.38
N ILE A 36 13.52 -2.66 11.86
CA ILE A 36 13.22 -1.77 10.73
C ILE A 36 12.48 -0.56 11.29
N THR A 37 13.06 0.63 11.13
CA THR A 37 12.42 1.89 11.48
C THR A 37 12.23 2.73 10.22
N VAL A 38 11.03 3.24 10.00
CA VAL A 38 10.77 4.21 8.92
C VAL A 38 10.46 5.54 9.58
N TYR A 39 11.28 6.55 9.33
CA TYR A 39 11.12 7.88 9.92
C TYR A 39 11.36 8.94 8.88
N LYS A 40 10.38 9.82 8.68
CA LYS A 40 10.45 10.95 7.74
C LYS A 40 11.00 10.57 6.35
N GLY A 41 10.44 9.54 5.74
CA GLY A 41 10.84 9.06 4.41
C GLY A 41 12.18 8.32 4.39
N THR A 42 12.81 8.06 5.53
CA THR A 42 14.06 7.29 5.62
C THR A 42 13.79 5.92 6.24
N ILE A 43 14.27 4.86 5.58
CA ILE A 43 14.27 3.49 6.08
C ILE A 43 15.61 3.24 6.77
N PHE A 44 15.54 2.81 8.04
CA PHE A 44 16.66 2.36 8.84
C PHE A 44 16.52 0.87 9.10
N VAL A 45 17.62 0.13 9.00
CA VAL A 45 17.68 -1.30 9.34
C VAL A 45 18.80 -1.50 10.34
N ASN A 46 18.47 -2.02 11.53
CA ASN A 46 19.37 -2.15 12.67
C ASN A 46 20.08 -0.84 13.03
N GLY A 47 19.38 0.28 12.92
CA GLY A 47 19.91 1.63 13.17
C GLY A 47 20.74 2.23 12.03
N ASN A 48 21.09 1.45 11.00
CA ASN A 48 21.79 1.96 9.82
C ASN A 48 20.80 2.54 8.83
N LYS A 49 21.13 3.70 8.23
CA LYS A 49 20.36 4.27 7.13
C LYS A 49 20.47 3.35 5.91
N ALA A 50 19.36 2.77 5.49
CA ALA A 50 19.30 1.78 4.41
C ALA A 50 18.76 2.37 3.10
N PHE A 51 17.73 3.23 3.18
CA PHE A 51 17.13 3.86 2.00
C PHE A 51 16.51 5.22 2.36
N VAL A 52 16.51 6.18 1.43
CA VAL A 52 15.89 7.49 1.60
C VAL A 52 14.97 7.74 0.40
N LEU A 53 13.68 7.95 0.66
CA LEU A 53 12.74 8.40 -0.36
C LEU A 53 13.08 9.83 -0.75
N HIS A 54 12.84 10.18 -2.02
CA HIS A 54 13.03 11.55 -2.50
C HIS A 54 12.17 12.56 -1.70
N GLU A 55 10.95 12.16 -1.36
CA GLU A 55 9.99 12.94 -0.57
C GLU A 55 9.29 12.04 0.46
N ASP A 56 8.92 12.61 1.61
CA ASP A 56 8.15 11.92 2.64
C ASP A 56 6.64 11.95 2.32
N ILE A 57 6.26 11.10 1.36
CA ILE A 57 4.87 10.91 0.92
C ILE A 57 4.20 9.70 1.61
N ILE A 58 4.79 9.19 2.69
CA ILE A 58 4.33 7.97 3.36
C ILE A 58 3.05 8.26 4.16
N ASN A 59 2.04 7.40 3.97
CA ASN A 59 0.85 7.40 4.82
C ASN A 59 1.12 6.55 6.08
N TYR A 60 1.80 7.12 7.08
CA TYR A 60 2.18 6.40 8.32
C TYR A 60 1.01 5.76 9.08
N LYS A 61 -0.21 6.28 8.93
CA LYS A 61 -1.40 5.72 9.61
C LYS A 61 -1.99 4.50 8.89
N SER A 62 -1.49 4.17 7.70
CA SER A 62 -2.01 3.07 6.90
C SER A 62 -1.75 1.72 7.56
N LYS A 63 -2.81 0.90 7.66
CA LYS A 63 -2.69 -0.52 8.06
C LYS A 63 -1.99 -1.38 7.02
N ARG A 64 -1.79 -0.86 5.80
CA ARG A 64 -1.07 -1.54 4.73
C ARG A 64 0.44 -1.40 4.87
N ASN A 65 0.91 -0.51 5.74
CA ASN A 65 2.30 -0.50 6.15
C ASN A 65 2.57 -1.75 6.99
N ARG A 66 3.37 -2.67 6.47
CA ARG A 66 3.64 -3.94 7.17
C ARG A 66 4.91 -4.60 6.67
N LEU A 67 5.44 -5.50 7.50
CA LEU A 67 6.33 -6.54 7.03
C LEU A 67 5.52 -7.74 6.54
N VAL A 68 6.00 -8.36 5.47
CA VAL A 68 5.56 -9.67 5.01
C VAL A 68 6.79 -10.54 4.86
N GLU A 69 6.73 -11.73 5.46
CA GLU A 69 7.85 -12.67 5.46
C GLU A 69 7.44 -13.94 4.73
N ASN A 70 8.31 -14.42 3.85
CA ASN A 70 8.13 -15.69 3.14
C ASN A 70 9.47 -16.44 3.12
N GLY A 71 9.59 -17.44 3.99
CA GLY A 71 10.85 -18.12 4.24
C GLY A 71 11.87 -17.17 4.90
N LYS A 72 13.01 -16.96 4.23
CA LYS A 72 14.07 -16.02 4.69
C LYS A 72 13.94 -14.61 4.12
N SER A 73 13.00 -14.38 3.21
CA SER A 73 12.82 -13.07 2.59
C SER A 73 11.89 -12.21 3.44
N VAL A 74 12.29 -10.96 3.68
CA VAL A 74 11.52 -9.98 4.44
C VAL A 74 11.19 -8.82 3.51
N PHE A 75 9.90 -8.58 3.29
CA PHE A 75 9.40 -7.52 2.44
C PHE A 75 8.74 -6.43 3.27
N LEU A 76 9.22 -5.20 3.14
CA LEU A 76 8.61 -4.02 3.74
C LEU A 76 7.66 -3.37 2.73
N PHE A 77 6.40 -3.27 3.10
CA PHE A 77 5.35 -2.58 2.36
C PHE A 77 5.11 -1.21 3.00
N LEU A 78 5.17 -0.16 2.19
CA LEU A 78 4.85 1.21 2.59
C LEU A 78 3.79 1.79 1.67
N GLU A 79 2.65 2.19 2.22
CA GLU A 79 1.64 2.94 1.48
C GLU A 79 2.07 4.40 1.38
N VAL A 80 2.11 4.92 0.16
CA VAL A 80 2.44 6.30 -0.15
C VAL A 80 1.29 7.00 -0.88
N ASN A 81 1.22 8.31 -0.72
CA ASN A 81 0.26 9.15 -1.43
C ASN A 81 0.52 9.09 -2.95
N GLY A 82 -0.51 8.71 -3.71
CA GLY A 82 -0.45 8.60 -5.17
C GLY A 82 -1.19 9.71 -5.92
N SER A 83 -1.72 10.72 -5.23
CA SER A 83 -2.56 11.78 -5.80
C SER A 83 -1.95 12.37 -7.09
N PRO A 84 -2.74 12.55 -8.17
CA PRO A 84 -4.21 12.41 -8.24
C PRO A 84 -4.71 10.97 -8.41
N ASN A 85 -3.81 10.00 -8.58
CA ASN A 85 -4.13 8.58 -8.76
C ASN A 85 -4.38 7.90 -7.40
N LYS A 86 -4.68 6.59 -7.44
CA LYS A 86 -4.76 5.81 -6.20
C LYS A 86 -3.40 5.79 -5.51
N ASN A 87 -3.41 5.70 -4.17
CA ASN A 87 -2.21 5.45 -3.37
C ASN A 87 -1.40 4.27 -3.92
N ARG A 88 -0.09 4.31 -3.68
CA ARG A 88 0.83 3.26 -4.14
C ARG A 88 1.35 2.47 -2.95
N LEU A 89 1.69 1.21 -3.18
CA LEU A 89 2.49 0.40 -2.27
C LEU A 89 3.90 0.33 -2.82
N TYR A 90 4.85 0.93 -2.11
CA TYR A 90 6.27 0.71 -2.34
C TYR A 90 6.69 -0.54 -1.60
N VAL A 91 7.42 -1.41 -2.29
CA VAL A 91 7.85 -2.69 -1.74
C VAL A 91 9.36 -2.75 -1.76
N PHE A 92 9.93 -3.01 -0.59
CA PHE A 92 11.37 -3.15 -0.40
C PHE A 92 11.71 -4.56 0.05
N ASN A 93 12.79 -5.14 -0.46
CA ASN A 93 13.43 -6.28 0.16
C ASN A 93 14.34 -5.79 1.28
N ILE A 94 14.21 -6.36 2.47
CA ILE A 94 15.06 -6.07 3.62
C ILE A 94 16.05 -7.21 3.79
N ASP A 95 17.34 -6.91 3.67
CA ASP A 95 18.40 -7.90 3.84
C ASP A 95 19.56 -7.32 4.65
N HIS A 96 19.90 -7.97 5.76
CA HIS A 96 20.86 -7.51 6.77
C HIS A 96 20.67 -6.04 7.20
N SER A 97 21.36 -5.09 6.53
CA SER A 97 21.34 -3.64 6.78
C SER A 97 20.90 -2.83 5.55
N LEU A 98 20.37 -3.50 4.52
CA LEU A 98 19.98 -2.93 3.23
C LEU A 98 18.46 -2.96 3.05
N ALA A 99 17.96 -2.02 2.26
CA ALA A 99 16.57 -1.93 1.85
C ALA A 99 16.52 -1.66 0.35
N ASP A 100 16.33 -2.72 -0.44
CA ASP A 100 16.34 -2.65 -1.90
C ASP A 100 14.91 -2.42 -2.41
N SER A 101 14.70 -1.31 -3.13
CA SER A 101 13.43 -1.04 -3.79
C SER A 101 13.17 -2.08 -4.89
N LEU A 102 12.08 -2.83 -4.77
CA LEU A 102 11.72 -3.87 -5.74
C LEU A 102 10.77 -3.32 -6.80
N LEU A 103 9.62 -2.78 -6.36
CA LEU A 103 8.57 -2.30 -7.24
C LEU A 103 7.58 -1.37 -6.53
N SER A 104 6.74 -0.73 -7.33
CA SER A 104 5.56 0.03 -6.91
C SER A 104 4.30 -0.57 -7.50
N ALA A 105 3.30 -0.85 -6.66
CA ALA A 105 2.00 -1.36 -7.07
C ALA A 105 0.88 -0.39 -6.67
N VAL A 106 -0.31 -0.52 -7.26
CA VAL A 106 -1.51 0.17 -6.75
C VAL A 106 -1.76 -0.34 -5.33
N SER A 107 -2.06 0.57 -4.40
CA SER A 107 -2.27 0.20 -3.00
C SER A 107 -3.51 -0.67 -2.85
N SER A 108 -3.32 -1.82 -2.21
CA SER A 108 -4.33 -2.82 -1.91
C SER A 108 -4.03 -3.50 -0.59
N ASP A 109 -4.96 -4.31 -0.11
CA ASP A 109 -4.62 -5.24 0.96
C ASP A 109 -3.67 -6.31 0.42
N VAL A 110 -2.73 -6.76 1.26
CA VAL A 110 -1.84 -7.89 0.98
C VAL A 110 -2.45 -9.13 1.63
N LYS A 111 -3.07 -9.99 0.83
CA LYS A 111 -3.82 -11.17 1.30
C LYS A 111 -3.92 -12.21 0.19
N ASP A 112 -4.30 -13.42 0.60
CA ASP A 112 -4.61 -14.55 -0.27
C ASP A 112 -6.00 -14.37 -0.90
N TRP A 113 -6.06 -13.97 -2.16
CA TRP A 113 -7.29 -13.67 -2.91
C TRP A 113 -7.90 -14.91 -3.57
N ASP A 114 -7.06 -15.82 -4.06
CA ASP A 114 -7.46 -17.02 -4.80
C ASP A 114 -7.49 -18.29 -3.93
N ARG A 115 -7.02 -18.18 -2.67
CA ARG A 115 -6.99 -19.24 -1.65
C ARG A 115 -5.96 -20.32 -1.95
N ASP A 116 -4.89 -19.98 -2.65
CA ASP A 116 -3.80 -20.90 -2.96
C ASP A 116 -2.69 -20.93 -1.87
N GLY A 117 -2.82 -20.07 -0.86
CA GLY A 117 -1.89 -19.95 0.28
C GLY A 117 -0.75 -18.95 0.06
N ASN A 118 -0.68 -18.31 -1.11
CA ASN A 118 0.21 -17.19 -1.35
C ASN A 118 -0.50 -15.86 -1.03
N LEU A 119 0.27 -14.77 -1.01
CA LEU A 119 -0.28 -13.45 -0.73
C LEU A 119 -0.15 -12.60 -1.98
N GLU A 120 -1.25 -12.02 -2.45
CA GLU A 120 -1.27 -11.15 -3.62
C GLU A 120 -1.59 -9.70 -3.22
N PHE A 121 -1.13 -8.81 -4.07
CA PHE A 121 -1.34 -7.37 -3.93
C PHE A 121 -1.24 -6.67 -5.28
N GLY A 122 -1.81 -5.47 -5.36
CA GLY A 122 -1.89 -4.68 -6.58
C GLY A 122 -3.33 -4.37 -6.98
N GLY A 123 -3.50 -3.96 -8.23
CA GLY A 123 -4.80 -3.53 -8.74
C GLY A 123 -4.69 -2.61 -9.94
N SER A 124 -5.82 -1.99 -10.29
CA SER A 124 -5.93 -0.98 -11.35
C SER A 124 -6.09 0.43 -10.77
N ASP A 125 -5.61 1.42 -11.51
CA ASP A 125 -5.71 2.82 -11.12
C ASP A 125 -7.11 3.41 -11.38
N LEU A 126 -7.28 4.71 -11.15
CA LEU A 126 -8.48 5.44 -11.53
C LEU A 126 -8.60 5.51 -13.06
N THR A 127 -9.83 5.33 -13.56
CA THR A 127 -10.15 5.56 -14.98
C THR A 127 -10.58 7.00 -15.16
N GLU A 128 -9.91 7.72 -16.07
CA GLU A 128 -10.37 9.02 -16.52
C GLU A 128 -11.73 8.92 -17.23
N VAL A 129 -12.56 9.95 -17.08
CA VAL A 129 -13.87 9.99 -17.74
C VAL A 129 -13.66 10.23 -19.23
N HIS A 130 -14.15 9.30 -20.06
CA HIS A 130 -14.14 9.47 -21.51
C HIS A 130 -15.31 10.35 -21.98
N PRO A 131 -15.13 11.23 -22.99
CA PRO A 131 -16.19 12.12 -23.46
C PRO A 131 -17.43 11.40 -24.01
N ALA A 132 -17.25 10.26 -24.68
CA ALA A 132 -18.34 9.43 -25.16
C ALA A 132 -18.90 8.55 -24.02
N ALA A 133 -20.22 8.59 -23.83
CA ALA A 133 -20.91 7.97 -22.69
C ALA A 133 -20.84 6.44 -22.65
N ASP A 134 -20.68 5.81 -23.81
CA ASP A 134 -20.62 4.36 -24.03
C ASP A 134 -19.19 3.81 -24.05
N SER A 135 -18.19 4.67 -23.84
CA SER A 135 -16.77 4.36 -23.99
C SER A 135 -16.00 4.65 -22.70
N MET A 136 -14.85 4.02 -22.53
CA MET A 136 -13.90 4.31 -21.46
C MET A 136 -12.47 4.06 -21.90
N TYR A 137 -11.50 4.70 -21.24
CA TYR A 137 -10.10 4.32 -21.38
C TYR A 137 -9.82 3.00 -20.67
N TYR A 138 -9.04 2.15 -21.32
CA TYR A 138 -8.59 0.89 -20.75
C TYR A 138 -7.53 1.15 -19.68
N VAL A 139 -7.82 0.80 -18.42
CA VAL A 139 -6.83 0.87 -17.34
C VAL A 139 -6.44 -0.54 -16.94
N PRO A 140 -5.21 -1.00 -17.24
CA PRO A 140 -4.77 -2.32 -16.86
C PRO A 140 -4.68 -2.43 -15.34
N SER A 141 -5.10 -3.59 -14.83
CA SER A 141 -4.74 -4.03 -13.49
C SER A 141 -3.32 -4.60 -13.51
N LYS A 142 -2.64 -4.58 -12.37
CA LYS A 142 -1.39 -5.32 -12.20
C LYS A 142 -1.32 -5.89 -10.80
N PHE A 143 -1.31 -7.21 -10.72
CA PHE A 143 -1.16 -7.96 -9.47
C PHE A 143 0.18 -8.66 -9.40
N TYR A 144 0.65 -8.85 -8.18
CA TYR A 144 1.86 -9.58 -7.86
C TYR A 144 1.57 -10.54 -6.71
N GLU A 145 2.24 -11.67 -6.74
CA GLU A 145 2.15 -12.75 -5.76
C GLU A 145 3.50 -12.89 -5.04
N ILE A 146 3.46 -13.17 -3.73
CA ILE A 146 4.65 -13.49 -2.94
C ILE A 146 4.78 -15.01 -2.84
N LYS A 147 5.73 -15.59 -3.57
CA LYS A 147 5.92 -17.03 -3.68
C LYS A 147 7.39 -17.41 -3.55
N ARG A 148 7.70 -18.35 -2.64
CA ARG A 148 9.06 -18.89 -2.42
C ARG A 148 10.13 -17.81 -2.23
N GLY A 149 9.81 -16.82 -1.40
CA GLY A 149 10.71 -15.71 -1.06
C GLY A 149 10.93 -14.71 -2.19
N LYS A 150 10.08 -14.69 -3.21
CA LYS A 150 10.14 -13.77 -4.34
C LYS A 150 8.78 -13.13 -4.60
N ILE A 151 8.81 -11.97 -5.24
CA ILE A 151 7.61 -11.30 -5.75
C ILE A 151 7.56 -11.50 -7.25
N THR A 152 6.49 -12.12 -7.74
CA THR A 152 6.29 -12.41 -9.17
C THR A 152 5.00 -11.80 -9.67
N TYR A 153 4.95 -11.47 -10.95
CA TYR A 153 3.73 -11.01 -11.59
C TYR A 153 2.70 -12.14 -11.62
N ASP A 154 1.49 -11.85 -11.17
CA ASP A 154 0.37 -12.77 -11.19
C ASP A 154 -0.48 -12.49 -12.44
N ALA A 155 -0.27 -13.31 -13.48
CA ALA A 155 -0.97 -13.17 -14.75
C ALA A 155 -2.45 -13.56 -14.65
N GLU A 156 -2.78 -14.59 -13.87
CA GLU A 156 -4.13 -15.14 -13.80
C GLU A 156 -5.07 -14.20 -13.05
N LEU A 157 -4.65 -13.69 -11.89
CA LEU A 157 -5.42 -12.71 -11.13
C LEU A 157 -5.53 -11.39 -11.89
N THR A 158 -4.47 -10.99 -12.60
CA THR A 158 -4.51 -9.77 -13.42
C THR A 158 -5.50 -9.89 -14.56
N GLU A 159 -5.45 -10.97 -15.35
CA GLU A 159 -6.36 -11.19 -16.47
C GLU A 159 -7.82 -11.31 -16.01
N THR A 160 -8.05 -12.05 -14.93
CA THR A 160 -9.39 -12.24 -14.36
C THR A 160 -9.96 -10.92 -13.84
N THR A 161 -9.13 -10.10 -13.18
CA THR A 161 -9.55 -8.79 -12.68
C THR A 161 -9.80 -7.81 -13.83
N ASP A 162 -8.97 -7.82 -14.87
CA ASP A 162 -9.17 -6.97 -16.05
C ASP A 162 -10.46 -7.31 -16.78
N LYS A 163 -10.74 -8.59 -17.01
CA LYS A 163 -12.02 -9.04 -17.57
C LYS A 163 -13.20 -8.60 -16.69
N LYS A 164 -13.05 -8.61 -15.36
CA LYS A 164 -14.10 -8.19 -14.42
C LYS A 164 -14.33 -6.66 -14.43
N VAL A 165 -13.28 -5.86 -14.45
CA VAL A 165 -13.34 -4.39 -14.29
C VAL A 165 -13.55 -3.69 -15.64
N ASN A 166 -12.85 -4.15 -16.67
CA ASN A 166 -12.84 -3.56 -18.02
C ASN A 166 -13.76 -4.31 -18.99
N GLY A 167 -14.24 -5.50 -18.64
CA GLY A 167 -15.05 -6.35 -19.53
C GLY A 167 -14.23 -7.12 -20.58
N ILE A 168 -12.96 -6.78 -20.75
CA ILE A 168 -12.00 -7.41 -21.65
C ILE A 168 -10.61 -7.35 -21.04
N PHE A 169 -9.75 -8.30 -21.38
CA PHE A 169 -8.32 -8.24 -21.11
C PHE A 169 -7.59 -7.97 -22.42
N LEU A 170 -6.67 -7.01 -22.39
CA LEU A 170 -5.80 -6.68 -23.51
C LEU A 170 -4.35 -7.00 -23.10
N ALA A 171 -3.65 -7.80 -23.91
CA ALA A 171 -2.27 -8.18 -23.63
C ALA A 171 -1.29 -7.01 -23.95
N PRO A 172 -0.28 -6.74 -23.10
CA PRO A 172 0.77 -5.76 -23.39
C PRO A 172 1.60 -6.12 -24.64
N PRO A 173 2.26 -5.14 -25.29
CA PRO A 173 2.32 -3.72 -24.92
C PRO A 173 1.06 -2.96 -25.36
N LEU A 174 0.50 -2.16 -24.45
CA LEU A 174 -0.62 -1.28 -24.74
C LEU A 174 -0.21 0.15 -24.43
N ASN A 175 -0.66 1.09 -25.26
CA ASN A 175 -0.75 2.48 -24.86
C ASN A 175 -2.01 2.62 -24.00
N SER A 176 -1.93 2.20 -22.74
CA SER A 176 -3.07 2.11 -21.82
C SER A 176 -3.86 3.41 -21.74
N SER A 177 -3.21 4.56 -21.84
CA SER A 177 -3.87 5.87 -21.73
C SER A 177 -4.67 6.28 -22.98
N SER A 178 -4.46 5.64 -24.14
CA SER A 178 -5.17 5.97 -25.39
C SER A 178 -6.05 4.85 -25.91
N THR A 179 -5.97 3.67 -25.30
CA THR A 179 -6.77 2.52 -25.73
C THR A 179 -8.20 2.69 -25.22
N VAL A 180 -9.14 2.90 -26.14
CA VAL A 180 -10.56 3.08 -25.82
C VAL A 180 -11.28 1.75 -25.99
N ILE A 181 -12.09 1.39 -25.01
CA ILE A 181 -12.93 0.19 -25.03
C ILE A 181 -14.40 0.56 -24.75
N PRO A 182 -15.37 -0.26 -25.20
CA PRO A 182 -16.75 -0.10 -24.80
C PRO A 182 -16.88 -0.20 -23.28
N LYS A 183 -17.66 0.69 -22.68
CA LYS A 183 -17.94 0.67 -21.24
C LYS A 183 -18.74 -0.59 -20.89
N PRO A 184 -18.28 -1.43 -19.93
CA PRO A 184 -18.99 -2.65 -19.57
C PRO A 184 -20.34 -2.33 -18.92
N LYS A 185 -21.37 -3.12 -19.27
CA LYS A 185 -22.76 -2.93 -18.80
C LYS A 185 -22.92 -3.09 -17.28
N LYS A 186 -22.00 -3.81 -16.62
CA LYS A 186 -21.92 -3.94 -15.16
C LYS A 186 -20.47 -3.70 -14.73
N ARG A 187 -20.25 -2.69 -13.89
CA ARG A 187 -19.02 -2.55 -13.09
C ARG A 187 -19.29 -3.14 -11.72
N TYR A 188 -18.42 -4.05 -11.29
CA TYR A 188 -18.42 -4.65 -9.96
C TYR A 188 -17.49 -3.90 -9.01
#